data_AF-A0A8H2S739-F1
#
_entry.id   AF-A0A8H2S739-F1
#
_cell.length_a   1.000
_cell.length_b   1.000
_cell.length_c   1.000
_cell.angle_alpha   90.00
_cell.angle_beta   90.00
_cell.angle_gamma   90.00
#
_symmetry.space_group_name_H-M   'P 1'
#
loop_
_entity.id
_entity.type
_entity.pdbx_description
1 polymer ?
#
loop_
_entity_poly.entity_id
_entity_poly.type
_entity_poly.pdbx_seq_one_letter_code
_entity_poly.pdbx_strand_id
1 'polypeptide(L)'
;FSKDSDIELVDIENSIKGSYLDYSMSVIIGRALPDARDGLKPVHRRILYAMQNDEAKSRTDFVKSARIVGAVIGRYHPHGDIAVYDALVRMAQDFSMRYPSITGQGNFGSIDGDSAAAMRYT
;
A
#
# COMPACT_ATOMS: atom_id res chain seq x y z
N PHE A 1 -5.49 30.40 38.48
CA PHE A 1 -5.46 29.62 37.23
C PHE A 1 -6.70 28.76 37.19
N SER A 2 -7.70 29.13 36.38
CA SER A 2 -8.91 28.32 36.20
C SER A 2 -8.52 27.02 35.54
N LYS A 3 -8.88 25.88 36.13
CA LYS A 3 -8.37 24.55 35.75
C LYS A 3 -9.03 23.99 34.48
N ASP A 4 -10.03 24.68 33.95
CA ASP A 4 -10.96 24.18 32.92
C ASP A 4 -11.06 25.08 31.68
N SER A 5 -10.14 26.03 31.48
CA SER A 5 -10.26 27.02 30.39
C SER A 5 -10.01 26.48 28.97
N ASP A 6 -9.57 25.22 28.82
CA ASP A 6 -9.28 24.58 27.52
C ASP A 6 -10.14 23.32 27.24
N ILE A 7 -11.25 23.13 27.97
CA ILE A 7 -12.13 21.97 27.77
C ILE A 7 -13.27 22.35 26.82
N GLU A 8 -13.22 21.86 25.59
CA GLU A 8 -14.34 21.93 24.66
C GLU A 8 -15.31 20.77 24.89
N LEU A 9 -16.57 21.09 25.15
CA LEU A 9 -17.65 20.09 25.21
C LEU A 9 -18.07 19.73 23.78
N VAL A 10 -17.89 18.47 23.41
CA VAL A 10 -18.24 17.96 22.08
C VAL A 10 -19.50 17.10 22.18
N ASP A 11 -20.48 17.39 21.32
CA ASP A 11 -21.67 16.57 21.19
C ASP A 11 -21.33 15.20 20.57
N ILE A 12 -21.77 14.12 21.21
CA ILE A 12 -21.40 12.75 20.83
C ILE A 12 -22.01 12.34 19.48
N GLU A 13 -23.23 12.77 19.18
CA GLU A 13 -23.91 12.45 17.93
C GLU A 13 -23.17 13.10 16.74
N ASN A 14 -22.83 14.37 16.88
CA ASN A 14 -22.04 15.09 15.89
C ASN A 14 -20.63 14.52 15.74
N SER A 15 -19.96 14.18 16.84
CA SER A 15 -18.61 13.59 16.82
C SER A 15 -18.57 12.25 16.08
N ILE A 16 -19.53 11.36 16.35
CA ILE A 16 -19.61 10.04 15.71
C ILE A 16 -19.90 10.20 14.21
N LYS A 17 -20.85 11.05 13.83
CA LYS A 17 -21.18 11.28 12.41
C LYS A 17 -19.98 11.84 11.64
N GLY A 18 -19.29 12.84 12.20
CA GLY A 18 -18.10 13.43 11.60
C GLY A 18 -16.98 12.41 11.42
N SER A 19 -16.60 11.72 12.51
CA SER A 19 -15.54 10.71 12.49
C SER A 19 -15.82 9.57 11.52
N TYR A 20 -17.08 9.10 11.47
CA TYR A 20 -17.50 8.05 10.56
C TYR A 20 -17.40 8.51 9.10
N LEU A 21 -17.86 9.71 8.79
CA LEU A 21 -17.82 10.25 7.43
C LEU A 21 -16.38 10.47 6.95
N ASP A 22 -15.52 11.06 7.79
CA ASP A 22 -14.13 11.33 7.47
C ASP A 22 -13.35 10.03 7.20
N TYR A 23 -13.51 9.04 8.08
CA TYR A 23 -12.87 7.74 7.88
C TYR A 23 -13.40 7.05 6.61
N SER A 24 -14.72 7.05 6.41
CA SER A 24 -15.35 6.43 5.23
C SER A 24 -14.87 7.05 3.93
N MET A 25 -14.83 8.38 3.85
CA MET A 25 -14.30 9.09 2.68
C MET A 25 -12.83 8.78 2.46
N SER A 26 -12.01 8.75 3.52
CA SER A 26 -10.58 8.41 3.42
C SER A 26 -10.37 7.00 2.86
N VAL A 27 -11.23 6.05 3.23
CA VAL A 27 -11.16 4.67 2.74
C VAL A 27 -11.56 4.60 1.27
N ILE A 28 -12.70 5.21 0.91
CA ILE A 28 -13.24 5.16 -0.46
C ILE A 28 -12.25 5.76 -1.46
N ILE A 29 -11.77 6.97 -1.17
CA ILE A 29 -10.93 7.75 -2.09
C ILE A 29 -9.45 7.34 -1.97
N GLY A 30 -8.96 7.16 -0.75
CA GLY A 30 -7.53 7.03 -0.46
C GLY A 30 -7.02 5.60 -0.36
N ARG A 31 -7.87 4.57 -0.44
CA ARG A 31 -7.45 3.19 -0.17
C ARG A 31 -8.14 2.13 -1.02
N ALA A 32 -9.47 2.09 -1.01
CA ALA A 32 -10.25 0.94 -1.43
C ALA A 32 -10.47 0.88 -2.94
N LEU A 33 -10.83 2.00 -3.56
CA LEU A 33 -11.17 2.06 -4.98
C LEU A 33 -9.97 2.48 -5.84
N PRO A 34 -9.80 1.89 -7.03
CA PRO A 34 -8.82 2.34 -8.01
C PRO A 34 -9.28 3.65 -8.69
N ASP A 35 -8.32 4.40 -9.23
CA ASP A 35 -8.62 5.55 -10.10
C ASP A 35 -9.03 5.04 -11.50
N ALA A 36 -10.05 5.64 -12.10
CA ALA A 36 -10.58 5.21 -13.39
C ALA A 36 -9.59 5.40 -14.56
N ARG A 37 -8.62 6.29 -14.43
CA ARG A 37 -7.66 6.63 -15.50
C ARG A 37 -6.56 5.60 -15.66
N ASP A 38 -6.09 5.02 -14.56
CA ASP A 38 -4.99 4.06 -14.54
C ASP A 38 -5.37 2.68 -14.00
N GLY A 39 -6.55 2.54 -13.38
CA GLY A 39 -7.00 1.31 -12.75
C GLY A 39 -6.23 0.95 -11.48
N LEU A 40 -5.40 1.85 -10.93
CA LEU A 40 -4.52 1.57 -9.81
C LEU A 40 -5.06 2.14 -8.49
N LYS A 41 -4.96 1.34 -7.43
CA LYS A 41 -5.10 1.81 -6.05
C LYS A 41 -3.87 2.62 -5.65
N PRO A 42 -3.96 3.50 -4.63
CA PRO A 42 -2.83 4.32 -4.20
C PRO A 42 -1.56 3.52 -3.84
N VAL A 43 -1.69 2.32 -3.24
CA VAL A 43 -0.54 1.46 -2.91
C VAL A 43 0.21 0.97 -4.16
N HIS A 44 -0.50 0.51 -5.19
CA HIS A 44 0.10 0.04 -6.44
C HIS A 44 0.88 1.15 -7.13
N ARG A 45 0.27 2.35 -7.23
CA ARG A 45 0.90 3.53 -7.83
C ARG A 45 2.18 3.93 -7.11
N ARG A 46 2.16 3.94 -5.77
CA ARG A 46 3.32 4.27 -4.94
C ARG A 46 4.45 3.25 -5.10
N ILE A 47 4.14 1.96 -5.21
CA ILE A 47 5.14 0.91 -5.47
C ILE A 47 5.82 1.12 -6.83
N LEU A 48 5.04 1.25 -7.90
CA LEU A 48 5.58 1.44 -9.24
C LEU A 48 6.41 2.74 -9.34
N TYR A 49 5.94 3.82 -8.71
CA TYR A 49 6.67 5.09 -8.67
C TYR A 49 7.98 4.99 -7.88
N ALA A 50 7.98 4.30 -6.74
CA ALA A 50 9.21 4.06 -5.98
C ALA A 50 10.20 3.20 -6.76
N MET A 51 9.74 2.13 -7.43
CA MET A 51 10.59 1.30 -8.30
C MET A 51 11.22 2.12 -9.43
N GLN A 52 10.46 3.01 -10.05
CA GLN A 52 10.96 3.90 -11.10
C GLN A 52 12.06 4.84 -10.57
N ASN A 53 11.87 5.42 -9.38
CA ASN A 53 12.84 6.34 -8.76
C ASN A 53 14.10 5.65 -8.22
N ASP A 54 13.98 4.40 -7.77
CA ASP A 54 15.10 3.57 -7.30
C ASP A 54 15.77 2.77 -8.44
N GLU A 55 15.48 3.15 -9.69
CA GLU A 55 16.01 2.56 -10.93
C GLU A 55 15.80 1.04 -11.06
N ALA A 56 14.81 0.49 -10.38
CA ALA A 56 14.39 -0.91 -10.52
C ALA A 56 13.51 -1.04 -11.78
N LYS A 57 14.16 -1.03 -12.95
CA LYS A 57 13.53 -1.08 -14.27
C LYS A 57 13.63 -2.49 -14.86
N SER A 58 12.92 -2.74 -15.96
CA SER A 58 12.92 -4.05 -16.61
C SER A 58 14.27 -4.52 -17.17
N ARG A 59 15.22 -3.59 -17.38
CA ARG A 59 16.55 -3.87 -17.93
C ARG A 59 17.68 -3.86 -16.89
N THR A 60 17.34 -3.72 -15.62
CA THR A 60 18.29 -3.76 -14.51
C THR A 60 18.19 -5.10 -13.79
N ASP A 61 19.23 -5.46 -13.04
CA ASP A 61 19.22 -6.67 -12.21
C ASP A 61 18.09 -6.63 -11.18
N PHE A 62 17.65 -7.82 -10.75
CA PHE A 62 16.69 -7.95 -9.66
C PHE A 62 17.24 -7.34 -8.37
N VAL A 63 16.36 -6.67 -7.64
CA VAL A 63 16.66 -6.02 -6.36
C VAL A 63 15.79 -6.63 -5.28
N LYS A 64 16.29 -6.67 -4.05
CA LYS A 64 15.56 -7.23 -2.91
C LYS A 64 14.23 -6.49 -2.73
N SER A 65 13.14 -7.25 -2.58
CA SER A 65 11.80 -6.73 -2.31
C SER A 65 11.79 -5.82 -1.06
N ALA A 66 12.54 -6.18 -0.02
CA ALA A 66 12.71 -5.34 1.18
C ALA A 66 13.24 -3.92 0.89
N ARG A 67 14.07 -3.74 -0.14
CA ARG A 67 14.58 -2.42 -0.54
C ARG A 67 13.44 -1.56 -1.08
N ILE A 68 12.62 -2.12 -1.97
CA ILE A 68 11.48 -1.43 -2.58
C ILE A 68 10.41 -1.12 -1.54
N VAL A 69 10.07 -2.09 -0.69
CA VAL A 69 9.11 -1.90 0.42
C VAL A 69 9.58 -0.78 1.35
N GLY A 70 10.86 -0.79 1.74
CA GLY A 70 11.45 0.27 2.57
C GLY A 70 11.40 1.65 1.92
N ALA A 71 11.70 1.75 0.62
CA ALA A 71 11.61 3.01 -0.12
C ALA A 71 10.17 3.55 -0.20
N VAL A 72 9.20 2.67 -0.42
CA VAL A 72 7.77 3.04 -0.48
C VAL A 72 7.30 3.60 0.86
N ILE A 73 7.61 2.94 1.98
CA ILE A 73 7.17 3.40 3.31
C ILE A 73 7.88 4.68 3.72
N GLY A 74 9.19 4.75 3.45
CA GLY A 74 10.00 5.91 3.83
C GLY A 74 9.63 7.20 3.11
N ARG A 75 9.09 7.12 1.88
CA ARG A 75 8.83 8.31 1.04
C ARG A 75 7.36 8.55 0.69
N TYR A 76 6.55 7.51 0.57
CA TYR A 76 5.26 7.63 -0.14
C TYR A 76 4.06 6.99 0.57
N HIS A 77 4.25 6.01 1.44
CA HIS A 77 3.17 5.20 2.01
C HIS A 77 3.29 5.09 3.54
N PRO A 78 2.64 5.96 4.33
CA PRO A 78 2.77 5.98 5.80
C PRO A 78 1.92 4.89 6.48
N HIS A 79 2.00 3.65 5.99
CA HIS A 79 1.31 2.48 6.52
C HIS A 79 2.27 1.28 6.57
N GLY A 80 1.81 0.17 7.16
CA GLY A 80 2.65 -1.00 7.43
C GLY A 80 3.30 -1.60 6.19
N ASP A 81 4.49 -2.17 6.40
CA ASP A 81 5.30 -2.86 5.40
C ASP A 81 4.62 -4.08 4.81
N ILE A 82 3.91 -4.85 5.64
CA ILE A 82 3.15 -6.03 5.22
C ILE A 82 2.17 -5.68 4.10
N ALA A 83 1.40 -4.59 4.25
CA ALA A 83 0.40 -4.20 3.25
C ALA A 83 1.03 -3.81 1.91
N VAL A 84 2.22 -3.21 1.94
CA VAL A 84 2.99 -2.86 0.74
C VAL A 84 3.56 -4.11 0.10
N TYR A 85 4.13 -5.02 0.89
CA TYR A 85 4.71 -6.25 0.39
C TYR A 85 3.65 -7.18 -0.23
N ASP A 86 2.51 -7.36 0.42
CA ASP A 86 1.41 -8.18 -0.10
C ASP A 86 0.87 -7.62 -1.43
N ALA A 87 0.76 -6.29 -1.53
CA ALA A 87 0.39 -5.63 -2.78
C ALA A 87 1.44 -5.85 -3.88
N LEU A 88 2.73 -5.76 -3.55
CA LEU A 88 3.84 -6.03 -4.47
C LEU A 88 3.80 -7.48 -4.96
N VAL A 89 3.65 -8.43 -4.05
CA VAL A 89 3.57 -9.86 -4.35
C VAL A 89 2.43 -10.14 -5.32
N ARG A 90 1.23 -9.60 -5.04
CA ARG A 90 0.07 -9.78 -5.91
C ARG A 90 0.29 -9.20 -7.32
N MET A 91 1.04 -8.11 -7.44
CA MET A 91 1.39 -7.51 -8.72
C MET A 91 2.38 -8.32 -9.56
N ALA A 92 3.06 -9.28 -8.95
CA ALA A 92 4.01 -10.19 -9.60
C ALA A 92 3.42 -11.57 -9.94
N GLN A 93 2.24 -11.91 -9.40
CA GLN A 93 1.58 -13.20 -9.61
C GLN A 93 0.77 -13.21 -10.93
N ASP A 94 1.13 -14.11 -11.85
CA ASP A 94 0.44 -14.31 -13.14
C ASP A 94 -0.96 -14.94 -13.00
N PHE A 95 -1.19 -15.75 -11.98
CA PHE A 95 -2.50 -16.29 -11.65
C PHE A 95 -3.43 -15.26 -10.97
N SER A 96 -2.89 -14.20 -10.38
CA SER A 96 -3.66 -13.12 -9.73
C SER A 96 -3.95 -11.95 -10.66
N MET A 97 -3.09 -11.70 -11.66
CA MET A 97 -3.23 -10.60 -12.61
C MET A 97 -3.07 -11.09 -14.05
N ARG A 98 -4.01 -10.72 -14.93
CA ARG A 98 -3.94 -11.07 -16.34
C ARG A 98 -2.65 -10.60 -17.03
N TYR A 99 -2.17 -9.43 -16.62
CA TYR A 99 -0.91 -8.83 -17.04
C TYR A 99 -0.17 -8.35 -15.78
N PRO A 100 0.77 -9.14 -15.23
CA PRO A 100 1.58 -8.73 -14.09
C PRO A 100 2.32 -7.43 -14.37
N SER A 101 2.29 -6.53 -13.40
CA SER A 101 2.95 -5.21 -13.50
C SER A 101 4.38 -5.24 -12.96
N ILE A 102 4.75 -6.29 -12.22
CA ILE A 102 6.07 -6.49 -11.62
C ILE A 102 6.60 -7.86 -12.06
N THR A 103 7.89 -7.93 -12.38
CA THR A 103 8.60 -9.20 -12.57
C THR A 103 9.32 -9.52 -11.27
N GLY A 104 8.97 -10.64 -10.63
CA GLY A 104 9.62 -11.13 -9.42
C GLY A 104 10.58 -12.29 -9.68
N GLN A 105 11.55 -12.50 -8.80
CA GLN A 105 12.42 -13.68 -8.78
C GLN A 105 12.36 -14.34 -7.40
N GLY A 106 12.05 -15.64 -7.35
CA GLY A 106 11.91 -16.40 -6.11
C GLY A 106 10.49 -16.91 -5.89
N ASN A 107 10.15 -17.24 -4.64
CA ASN A 107 8.82 -17.76 -4.30
C ASN A 107 7.84 -16.61 -4.00
N PHE A 108 6.94 -16.33 -4.96
CA PHE A 108 5.87 -15.35 -4.86
C PHE A 108 4.49 -15.98 -4.55
N GLY A 109 4.47 -17.20 -4.01
CA GLY A 109 3.26 -17.94 -3.68
C GLY A 109 2.73 -18.78 -4.84
N SER A 110 1.66 -19.54 -4.56
CA SER A 110 1.07 -20.50 -5.50
C SER A 110 -0.46 -20.34 -5.59
N ILE A 111 -1.07 -20.98 -6.59
CA ILE A 111 -2.53 -21.04 -6.73
C ILE A 111 -3.19 -21.87 -5.63
N ASP A 112 -2.43 -22.77 -5.00
CA ASP A 112 -2.89 -23.64 -3.91
C ASP A 112 -3.04 -22.90 -2.57
N GLY A 113 -2.69 -21.61 -2.55
CA GLY A 113 -2.80 -20.74 -1.38
C GLY A 113 -1.52 -20.60 -0.58
N ASP A 114 -0.38 -21.08 -1.09
CA ASP A 114 0.90 -20.86 -0.42
C ASP A 114 1.26 -19.37 -0.45
N SER A 115 1.58 -18.83 0.72
CA SER A 115 2.09 -17.47 0.87
C SER A 115 3.45 -17.30 0.18
N ALA A 116 3.73 -16.09 -0.27
CA ALA A 116 5.07 -15.74 -0.74
C ALA A 116 6.11 -15.90 0.37
N ALA A 117 7.37 -16.14 -0.04
CA ALA A 117 8.48 -16.09 0.89
C ALA A 117 8.62 -14.67 1.49
N ALA A 118 9.34 -14.55 2.61
CA ALA A 118 9.57 -13.24 3.21
C ALA A 118 10.35 -12.30 2.27
N MET A 119 10.07 -10.99 2.33
CA MET A 119 10.64 -9.94 1.46
C MET A 119 12.17 -9.82 1.42
N ARG A 120 12.87 -10.55 2.30
CA ARG A 120 14.34 -10.65 2.31
C ARG A 120 14.89 -11.68 1.32
N TYR A 121 14.03 -12.55 0.77
CA TYR A 121 14.37 -13.64 -0.16
C TYR A 121 13.88 -13.41 -1.59
N THR A 122 12.99 -12.44 -1.78
CA THR A 122 12.32 -12.09 -3.04
C THR A 122 12.71 -10.71 -3.53
#